data_AF-A0A3S5B350-F1
#
_entry.id   AF-A0A3S5B350-F1
#
_cell.length_a   1.000
_cell.length_b   1.000
_cell.length_c   1.000
_cell.angle_alpha   90.00
_cell.angle_beta   90.00
_cell.angle_gamma   90.00
#
_symmetry.space_group_name_H-M   'P 1'
#
loop_
_entity.id
_entity.type
_entity.pdbx_description
1 polymer ?
#
loop_
_entity_poly.entity_id
_entity_poly.type
_entity_poly.pdbx_seq_one_letter_code
_entity_poly.pdbx_strand_id
1 'polypeptide(L)'
;MLSLLVLAGASEFLFIGIVASGGSPFAAAAAGLLVNARHLPFGMAVKEVIERSRFKLLGCHIMNDESVVFGISQPTLTKKRAAYWLCGLGIAACWPLGVLIGGTIGSFIPDINAIGLDAVFPTILLALIVGSLKKLRTSISACSGTLIALASVPLVPIGMPVLFSLLGLLIRKREK
;
A
#
# COMPACT_ATOMS: atom_id res chain seq x y z
N MET A 1 -4.86 -0.35 16.17
CA MET A 1 -5.66 0.87 15.89
C MET A 1 -5.46 1.37 14.46
N LEU A 2 -4.25 1.33 13.90
CA LEU A 2 -3.98 1.65 12.48
C LEU A 2 -4.85 0.85 11.49
N SER A 3 -4.94 -0.47 11.67
CA SER A 3 -5.79 -1.39 10.88
C SER A 3 -7.29 -1.02 10.77
N LEU A 4 -7.82 -0.20 11.69
CA LEU A 4 -9.21 0.28 11.66
C LEU A 4 -9.37 1.61 10.90
N LEU A 5 -8.31 2.42 10.85
CA LEU A 5 -8.31 3.77 10.28
C LEU A 5 -7.67 3.82 8.90
N VAL A 6 -6.80 2.87 8.58
CA VAL A 6 -6.06 2.81 7.33
C VAL A 6 -6.35 1.47 6.68
N LEU A 7 -7.34 1.46 5.78
CA LEU A 7 -7.67 0.30 4.94
C LEU A 7 -6.69 0.15 3.76
N ALA A 8 -5.42 0.43 4.02
CA ALA A 8 -4.34 0.36 3.03
C ALA A 8 -3.15 -0.39 3.63
N GLY A 9 -3.18 -1.72 3.50
CA GLY A 9 -2.21 -2.63 4.12
C GLY A 9 -0.77 -2.28 3.79
N ALA A 10 -0.47 -1.88 2.55
CA ALA A 10 0.89 -1.48 2.15
C ALA A 10 1.43 -0.29 2.98
N SER A 11 0.58 0.68 3.30
CA SER A 11 0.97 1.84 4.10
C SER A 11 1.06 1.54 5.60
N GLU A 12 0.19 0.66 6.10
CA GLU A 12 0.23 0.20 7.49
C GLU A 12 1.52 -0.59 7.76
N PHE A 13 1.87 -1.54 6.88
CA PHE A 13 3.10 -2.30 7.03
C PHE A 13 4.36 -1.45 6.87
N LEU A 14 4.37 -0.50 5.91
CA LEU A 14 5.50 0.42 5.77
C LEU A 14 5.66 1.29 7.02
N PHE A 15 4.55 1.76 7.59
CA PHE A 15 4.56 2.55 8.82
C PHE A 15 5.12 1.73 9.99
N ILE A 16 4.59 0.51 10.21
CA ILE A 16 5.03 -0.38 11.28
C ILE A 16 6.51 -0.74 11.09
N GLY A 17 6.95 -1.04 9.88
CA GLY A 17 8.35 -1.38 9.59
C GLY A 17 9.33 -0.25 9.91
N ILE A 18 8.99 1.00 9.56
CA ILE A 18 9.83 2.17 9.87
C ILE A 18 9.84 2.45 11.38
N VAL A 19 8.69 2.38 12.06
CA VAL A 19 8.62 2.64 13.50
C VAL A 19 9.28 1.53 14.32
N ALA A 20 9.08 0.26 13.96
CA ALA A 20 9.68 -0.89 14.64
C ALA A 20 11.21 -0.94 14.50
N SER A 21 11.75 -0.39 13.41
CA SER A 21 13.21 -0.23 13.22
C SER A 21 13.78 1.01 13.93
N GLY A 22 12.98 1.76 14.70
CA GLY A 22 13.43 2.95 15.43
C GLY A 22 13.39 4.24 14.63
N GLY A 23 12.74 4.26 13.45
CA GLY A 23 12.55 5.44 12.63
C GLY A 23 11.50 6.41 13.18
N SER A 24 11.51 7.64 12.65
CA SER A 24 10.56 8.69 13.06
C SER A 24 9.13 8.35 12.64
N PRO A 25 8.13 8.43 13.54
CA PRO A 25 6.71 8.26 13.19
C PRO A 25 6.23 9.24 12.11
N PHE A 26 6.81 10.45 12.04
CA PHE A 26 6.50 11.43 11.01
C PHE A 26 7.03 11.00 9.63
N ALA A 27 8.23 10.44 9.58
CA ALA A 27 8.80 9.88 8.35
C ALA A 27 8.00 8.67 7.87
N ALA A 28 7.60 7.80 8.81
CA ALA A 28 6.73 6.66 8.56
C ALA A 28 5.37 7.08 7.99
N ALA A 29 4.74 8.12 8.58
CA ALA A 29 3.47 8.67 8.09
C ALA A 29 3.63 9.27 6.69
N ALA A 30 4.68 10.05 6.44
CA ALA A 30 4.96 10.62 5.13
C ALA A 30 5.15 9.54 4.06
N ALA A 31 5.92 8.49 4.37
CA ALA A 31 6.16 7.37 3.47
C ALA A 31 4.86 6.59 3.20
N GLY A 32 4.04 6.34 4.23
CA GLY A 32 2.73 5.72 4.09
C GLY A 32 1.76 6.56 3.24
N LEU A 33 1.73 7.88 3.41
CA LEU A 33 0.93 8.80 2.59
C LEU A 33 1.37 8.79 1.12
N LEU A 34 2.67 8.73 0.86
CA LEU A 34 3.20 8.66 -0.50
C LEU A 34 2.82 7.35 -1.20
N VAL A 35 2.91 6.21 -0.51
CA VAL A 35 2.41 4.93 -1.04
C VAL A 35 0.90 5.03 -1.32
N ASN A 36 0.16 5.71 -0.44
CA ASN A 36 -1.26 5.93 -0.62
C ASN A 36 -1.63 6.95 -1.69
N ALA A 37 -0.71 7.71 -2.27
CA ALA A 37 -1.01 8.70 -3.30
C ALA A 37 -1.72 8.09 -4.53
N ARG A 38 -1.56 6.78 -4.78
CA ARG A 38 -2.29 6.03 -5.82
C ARG A 38 -3.82 6.05 -5.66
N HIS A 39 -4.31 6.30 -4.45
CA HIS A 39 -5.73 6.43 -4.16
C HIS A 39 -6.35 7.69 -4.78
N LEU A 40 -5.55 8.69 -5.17
CA LEU A 40 -6.05 9.88 -5.87
C LEU A 40 -6.63 9.54 -7.25
N PRO A 41 -5.89 8.86 -8.17
CA PRO A 41 -6.46 8.29 -9.38
C PRO A 41 -7.66 7.37 -9.13
N PHE A 42 -7.59 6.52 -8.10
CA PHE A 42 -8.69 5.61 -7.78
C PHE A 42 -9.97 6.37 -7.44
N GLY A 43 -9.89 7.39 -6.58
CA GLY A 43 -11.03 8.24 -6.22
C GLY A 43 -11.70 8.90 -7.43
N MET A 44 -10.93 9.25 -8.46
CA MET A 44 -11.49 9.73 -9.74
C MET A 44 -12.20 8.61 -10.52
N ALA A 45 -11.62 7.40 -10.55
CA ALA A 45 -12.17 6.25 -11.27
C ALA A 45 -13.47 5.71 -10.64
N VAL A 46 -13.63 5.81 -9.31
CA VAL A 46 -14.83 5.34 -8.60
C VAL A 46 -15.82 6.46 -8.29
N LYS A 47 -15.62 7.67 -8.84
CA LYS A 47 -16.50 8.83 -8.60
C LYS A 47 -17.97 8.48 -8.82
N GLU A 48 -18.35 7.90 -9.95
CA GLU A 48 -19.74 7.53 -10.27
C GLU A 48 -20.32 6.44 -9.36
N VAL A 49 -19.45 5.62 -8.76
CA VAL A 49 -19.80 4.55 -7.82
C VAL A 49 -20.18 5.13 -6.47
N ILE A 50 -19.44 6.14 -5.99
CA ILE A 50 -19.55 6.71 -4.64
C ILE A 50 -20.42 7.98 -4.59
N GLU A 51 -20.44 8.80 -5.64
CA GLU A 51 -20.98 10.17 -5.63
C GLU A 51 -22.50 10.25 -5.38
N ARG A 52 -23.26 9.22 -5.75
CA ARG A 52 -24.72 9.15 -5.47
C ARG A 52 -25.07 8.43 -4.16
N SER A 53 -24.08 7.95 -3.40
CA SER A 53 -24.34 7.27 -2.13
C SER A 53 -24.46 8.28 -0.99
N ARG A 54 -25.48 8.10 -0.13
CA ARG A 54 -25.59 8.84 1.15
C ARG A 54 -24.39 8.57 2.09
N PHE A 55 -23.63 7.51 1.81
CA PHE A 55 -22.46 7.08 2.56
C PHE A 55 -21.15 7.44 1.85
N LYS A 56 -21.08 8.58 1.16
CA LYS A 56 -19.90 9.00 0.39
C LYS A 56 -18.60 8.98 1.20
N LEU A 57 -18.65 9.46 2.44
CA LEU A 57 -17.50 9.45 3.35
C LEU A 57 -17.04 8.04 3.72
N LEU A 58 -17.98 7.14 4.00
CA LEU A 58 -17.68 5.74 4.27
C LEU A 58 -17.14 5.05 3.02
N GLY A 59 -17.66 5.38 1.84
CA GLY A 59 -17.15 4.90 0.56
C GLY A 59 -15.70 5.29 0.34
N CYS A 60 -15.33 6.55 0.62
CA CYS A 60 -13.93 6.97 0.59
C CYS A 60 -13.06 6.22 1.61
N HIS A 61 -13.58 5.90 2.80
CA HIS A 61 -12.86 5.19 3.85
C HIS A 61 -12.55 3.73 3.52
N ILE A 62 -13.52 3.02 2.93
CA ILE A 62 -13.35 1.59 2.58
C ILE A 62 -12.55 1.38 1.29
N MET A 63 -12.15 2.46 0.62
CA MET A 63 -11.47 2.40 -0.66
C MET A 63 -10.09 1.73 -0.51
N ASN A 64 -9.95 0.58 -1.12
CA ASN A 64 -8.69 -0.16 -1.27
C ASN A 64 -8.53 -0.64 -2.72
N ASP A 65 -7.32 -1.06 -3.09
CA ASP A 65 -6.97 -1.49 -4.43
C ASP A 65 -7.95 -2.55 -4.97
N GLU A 66 -8.30 -3.54 -4.15
CA GLU A 66 -9.16 -4.66 -4.50
C GLU A 66 -10.59 -4.19 -4.77
N SER A 67 -11.17 -3.38 -3.88
CA SER A 67 -12.51 -2.81 -4.03
C SER A 67 -12.63 -1.96 -5.29
N VAL A 68 -11.58 -1.21 -5.63
CA VAL A 68 -11.51 -0.37 -6.83
C VAL A 68 -11.42 -1.25 -8.06
N VAL A 69 -10.48 -2.20 -8.11
CA VAL A 69 -10.28 -3.09 -9.26
C VAL A 69 -11.51 -3.94 -9.52
N PHE A 70 -12.07 -4.60 -8.50
CA PHE A 70 -13.29 -5.38 -8.64
C PHE A 70 -14.49 -4.50 -9.00
N GLY A 71 -14.58 -3.29 -8.43
CA GLY A 71 -15.65 -2.34 -8.71
C GLY A 71 -15.65 -1.87 -10.16
N ILE A 72 -14.53 -1.38 -10.69
CA ILE A 72 -14.46 -0.83 -12.06
C ILE A 72 -14.57 -1.91 -13.14
N SER A 73 -14.22 -3.16 -12.83
CA SER A 73 -14.25 -4.29 -13.76
C SER A 73 -15.65 -4.81 -14.06
N GLN A 74 -16.68 -4.37 -13.35
CA GLN A 74 -18.06 -4.80 -13.59
C GLN A 74 -18.72 -4.07 -14.77
N PRO A 75 -19.61 -4.75 -15.53
CA PRO A 75 -20.18 -4.19 -16.76
C PRO A 75 -21.24 -3.11 -16.52
N THR A 76 -21.99 -3.17 -15.41
CA THR A 76 -23.10 -2.24 -15.14
C THR A 76 -22.88 -1.46 -13.85
N LEU A 77 -23.35 -0.21 -13.78
CA LEU A 77 -23.15 0.67 -12.62
C LEU A 77 -23.65 0.05 -11.31
N THR A 78 -24.78 -0.67 -11.35
CA THR A 78 -25.32 -1.39 -10.19
C THR A 78 -24.37 -2.48 -9.70
N LYS A 79 -23.79 -3.28 -10.62
CA LYS A 79 -22.80 -4.30 -10.28
C LYS A 79 -21.48 -3.69 -9.83
N LYS A 80 -21.04 -2.58 -10.43
CA LYS A 80 -19.85 -1.82 -10.01
C LYS A 80 -19.97 -1.40 -8.54
N ARG A 81 -21.13 -0.87 -8.15
CA ARG A 81 -21.43 -0.52 -6.74
C ARG A 81 -21.45 -1.73 -5.83
N ALA A 82 -22.18 -2.78 -6.21
CA ALA A 82 -22.25 -3.98 -5.39
C ALA A 82 -20.86 -4.59 -5.15
N ALA A 83 -20.06 -4.76 -6.21
CA ALA A 83 -18.70 -5.29 -6.11
C ALA A 83 -17.78 -4.40 -5.27
N TYR A 84 -17.83 -3.08 -5.46
CA TYR A 84 -17.05 -2.13 -4.68
C TYR A 84 -17.38 -2.21 -3.18
N TRP A 85 -18.66 -2.14 -2.81
CA TRP A 85 -19.08 -2.15 -1.42
C TRP A 85 -18.90 -3.52 -0.75
N LEU A 86 -19.21 -4.62 -1.44
CA LEU A 86 -19.01 -5.97 -0.89
C LEU A 86 -17.53 -6.28 -0.65
N CYS A 87 -16.67 -5.95 -1.62
CA CYS A 87 -15.24 -6.16 -1.49
C CYS A 87 -14.64 -5.24 -0.42
N GLY A 88 -14.98 -3.95 -0.43
CA GLY A 88 -14.50 -2.98 0.55
C GLY A 88 -14.91 -3.30 1.98
N LEU A 89 -16.18 -3.65 2.22
CA LEU A 89 -16.67 -4.04 3.54
C LEU A 89 -16.12 -5.40 3.99
N GLY A 90 -15.99 -6.36 3.06
CA GLY A 90 -15.38 -7.65 3.34
C GLY A 90 -13.94 -7.50 3.82
N ILE A 91 -13.14 -6.68 3.13
CA ILE A 91 -11.77 -6.38 3.55
C ILE A 91 -11.77 -5.61 4.87
N ALA A 92 -12.65 -4.63 5.06
CA ALA A 92 -12.74 -3.87 6.31
C ALA A 92 -13.03 -4.76 7.53
N ALA A 93 -13.76 -5.87 7.35
CA ALA A 93 -14.04 -6.83 8.40
C ALA A 93 -12.91 -7.86 8.56
N CYS A 94 -12.46 -8.47 7.47
CA CYS A 94 -11.43 -9.52 7.49
C CYS A 94 -10.05 -9.00 7.90
N TRP A 95 -9.72 -7.74 7.57
CA TRP A 95 -8.40 -7.18 7.82
C TRP A 95 -8.07 -7.04 9.31
N PRO A 96 -8.90 -6.39 10.15
CA PRO A 96 -8.64 -6.33 11.59
C PRO A 96 -8.65 -7.71 12.25
N LEU A 97 -9.53 -8.60 11.80
CA LEU A 97 -9.58 -9.98 12.32
C LEU A 97 -8.29 -10.74 11.98
N GLY A 98 -7.79 -10.61 10.76
CA GLY A 98 -6.52 -11.20 10.34
C GLY A 98 -5.34 -10.65 11.13
N VAL A 99 -5.29 -9.34 11.39
CA VAL A 99 -4.25 -8.72 12.21
C VAL A 99 -4.31 -9.22 13.66
N LEU A 100 -5.51 -9.35 14.24
CA LEU A 100 -5.68 -9.89 15.58
C LEU A 100 -5.23 -11.35 15.68
N ILE A 101 -5.68 -12.20 14.75
CA ILE A 101 -5.31 -13.62 14.71
C ILE A 101 -3.81 -13.78 14.45
N GLY A 102 -3.25 -13.02 13.50
CA GLY A 102 -1.83 -13.06 13.19
C GLY A 102 -0.97 -12.58 14.36
N GLY A 103 -1.40 -11.52 15.05
CA GLY A 103 -0.73 -11.00 16.24
C GLY A 103 -0.75 -11.98 17.41
N THR A 104 -1.88 -12.66 17.65
CA THR A 104 -1.97 -13.68 18.71
C THR A 104 -1.13 -14.89 18.37
N ILE A 105 -1.25 -15.46 17.16
CA ILE A 105 -0.43 -16.60 16.73
C ILE A 105 1.06 -16.25 16.76
N GLY A 106 1.42 -15.06 16.27
CA GLY A 106 2.81 -14.59 16.26
C GLY A 106 3.43 -14.47 17.66
N SER A 107 2.63 -14.15 18.68
CA SER A 107 3.12 -14.07 20.06
C SER A 107 3.54 -15.41 20.66
N PHE A 108 3.09 -16.53 20.08
CA PHE A 108 3.47 -17.88 20.50
C PHE A 108 4.72 -18.41 19.76
N ILE A 109 5.25 -17.68 18.77
CA ILE A 109 6.43 -18.08 18.00
C ILE A 109 7.68 -17.57 18.73
N PRO A 110 8.54 -18.44 19.28
CA PRO A 110 9.68 -18.03 20.12
C PRO A 110 10.78 -17.31 19.34
N ASP A 111 10.98 -17.71 18.07
CA ASP A 111 11.98 -17.08 17.19
C ASP A 111 11.41 -16.94 15.78
N ILE A 112 11.05 -15.71 15.43
CA ILE A 112 10.45 -15.31 14.16
C ILE A 112 11.51 -15.30 13.04
N ASN A 113 12.78 -15.07 13.39
CA ASN A 113 13.88 -15.01 12.43
C ASN A 113 14.30 -16.42 11.96
N ALA A 114 14.20 -17.41 12.84
CA ALA A 114 14.54 -18.80 12.53
C ALA A 114 13.67 -19.40 11.41
N ILE A 115 12.44 -18.88 11.22
CA ILE A 115 11.50 -19.31 10.17
C ILE A 115 11.46 -18.37 8.96
N GLY A 116 12.32 -17.34 8.91
CA GLY A 116 12.41 -16.40 7.79
C GLY A 116 11.18 -15.49 7.62
N LEU A 117 10.39 -15.29 8.68
CA LEU A 117 9.16 -14.51 8.62
C LEU A 117 9.43 -13.01 8.32
N ASP A 118 10.63 -12.55 8.66
CA ASP A 118 11.15 -11.20 8.38
C ASP A 118 11.31 -10.94 6.87
N ALA A 119 11.63 -11.97 6.09
CA ALA A 119 11.76 -11.89 4.63
C ALA A 119 10.42 -12.01 3.89
N VAL A 120 9.41 -12.65 4.49
CA VAL A 120 8.11 -12.91 3.85
C VAL A 120 7.47 -11.62 3.33
N PHE A 121 7.52 -10.55 4.11
CA PHE A 121 6.85 -9.31 3.76
C PHE A 121 7.49 -8.59 2.54
N PRO A 122 8.81 -8.30 2.52
CA PRO A 122 9.48 -7.81 1.32
C PRO A 122 9.28 -8.70 0.09
N THR A 123 9.27 -10.02 0.27
CA THR A 123 9.05 -10.98 -0.83
C THR A 123 7.65 -10.86 -1.41
N ILE A 124 6.60 -10.73 -0.59
CA ILE A 124 5.23 -10.53 -1.07
C ILE A 124 5.13 -9.22 -1.86
N LEU A 125 5.68 -8.12 -1.34
CA LEU A 125 5.68 -6.85 -2.06
C LEU A 125 6.40 -6.95 -3.41
N LEU A 126 7.56 -7.60 -3.44
CA LEU A 126 8.32 -7.83 -4.67
C LEU A 126 7.53 -8.66 -5.68
N ALA A 127 6.88 -9.74 -5.21
CA ALA A 127 6.04 -10.59 -6.04
C ALA A 127 4.87 -9.83 -6.68
N LEU A 128 4.24 -8.91 -5.93
CA LEU A 128 3.15 -8.07 -6.44
C LEU A 128 3.61 -7.09 -7.53
N ILE A 129 4.83 -6.55 -7.44
CA ILE A 129 5.34 -5.57 -8.41
C ILE A 129 6.07 -6.21 -9.59
N VAL A 130 6.49 -7.47 -9.51
CA VAL A 130 7.24 -8.19 -10.56
C VAL A 130 6.54 -8.10 -11.91
N GLY A 131 5.21 -8.21 -11.93
CA GLY A 131 4.43 -8.05 -13.17
C GLY A 131 4.54 -6.65 -13.77
N SER A 132 4.57 -5.61 -12.93
CA SER A 132 4.73 -4.22 -13.35
C SER A 132 6.14 -3.90 -13.86
N LEU A 133 7.17 -4.59 -13.32
CA LEU A 133 8.57 -4.44 -13.74
C LEU A 133 8.85 -4.96 -15.16
N LYS A 134 7.95 -5.74 -15.75
CA LYS A 134 8.07 -6.17 -17.17
C LYS A 134 8.07 -4.99 -18.15
N LYS A 135 7.52 -3.84 -17.76
CA LYS A 135 7.53 -2.62 -18.58
C LYS A 135 8.85 -1.89 -18.36
N LEU A 136 9.65 -1.74 -19.42
CA LEU A 136 10.94 -1.01 -19.42
C LEU A 136 10.87 0.33 -18.67
N ARG A 137 9.82 1.12 -18.92
CA ARG A 137 9.62 2.44 -18.28
C ARG A 137 9.48 2.33 -16.74
N THR A 138 8.68 1.37 -16.28
CA THR A 138 8.46 1.13 -14.85
C THR A 138 9.73 0.57 -14.22
N SER A 139 10.42 -0.35 -14.91
CA SER A 139 11.67 -0.96 -14.46
C SER A 139 12.77 0.08 -14.26
N ILE A 140 12.99 0.98 -15.22
CA ILE A 140 14.00 2.05 -15.11
C ILE A 140 13.74 2.93 -13.88
N SER A 141 12.48 3.35 -13.68
CA SER A 141 12.12 4.21 -12.55
C SER A 141 12.23 3.48 -11.21
N ALA A 142 11.87 2.20 -11.18
CA ALA A 142 11.99 1.36 -9.99
C ALA A 142 13.45 1.11 -9.63
N CYS A 143 14.27 0.68 -10.60
CA CYS A 143 15.70 0.42 -10.37
C CYS A 143 16.46 1.69 -9.97
N SER A 144 16.17 2.82 -10.60
CA SER A 144 16.81 4.09 -10.25
C SER A 144 16.39 4.57 -8.85
N GLY A 145 15.11 4.44 -8.50
CA GLY A 145 14.61 4.73 -7.15
C GLY A 145 15.23 3.82 -6.09
N THR A 146 15.35 2.52 -6.37
CA THR A 146 16.04 1.55 -5.50
C THR A 146 17.50 1.92 -5.29
N LEU A 147 18.22 2.27 -6.35
CA LEU A 147 19.62 2.70 -6.25
C LEU A 147 19.78 3.95 -5.39
N ILE A 148 18.92 4.95 -5.58
CA ILE A 148 18.94 6.19 -4.78
C ILE A 148 18.62 5.87 -3.31
N ALA A 149 17.61 5.04 -3.06
CA ALA A 149 17.26 4.61 -1.71
C ALA A 149 18.45 3.92 -1.04
N LEU A 150 19.05 2.90 -1.68
CA LEU A 150 20.21 2.17 -1.15
C LEU A 150 21.41 3.07 -0.91
N ALA A 151 21.73 3.98 -1.84
CA ALA A 151 22.82 4.94 -1.69
C ALA A 151 22.59 5.92 -0.53
N SER A 152 21.34 6.20 -0.19
CA SER A 152 20.97 7.09 0.90
C SER A 152 20.93 6.42 2.28
N VAL A 153 20.85 5.09 2.37
CA VAL A 153 20.80 4.34 3.64
C VAL A 153 21.87 4.78 4.65
N PRO A 154 23.17 4.93 4.29
CA PRO A 154 24.18 5.33 5.27
C PRO A 154 24.15 6.83 5.63
N LEU A 155 23.40 7.65 4.89
CA LEU A 155 23.46 9.11 4.97
C LEU A 155 22.27 9.74 5.68
N VAL A 156 21.12 9.06 5.74
CA VAL A 156 19.87 9.63 6.26
C VAL A 156 19.17 8.74 7.29
N PRO A 157 18.35 9.33 8.17
CA PRO A 157 17.56 8.60 9.15
C PRO A 157 16.62 7.56 8.54
N ILE A 158 16.28 6.56 9.35
CA ILE A 158 15.37 5.46 8.99
C ILE A 158 14.01 6.03 8.50
N GLY A 159 13.56 5.54 7.36
CA GLY A 159 12.35 5.98 6.65
C GLY A 159 12.57 7.02 5.55
N MET A 160 13.63 7.84 5.63
CA MET A 160 13.96 8.83 4.59
C MET A 160 14.41 8.21 3.25
N PRO A 161 15.18 7.11 3.22
CA PRO A 161 15.53 6.44 1.96
C PRO A 161 14.32 6.08 1.08
N VAL A 162 13.19 5.73 1.71
CA VAL A 162 11.95 5.41 1.00
C VAL A 162 11.39 6.66 0.31
N LEU A 163 11.46 7.82 0.95
CA LEU A 163 11.04 9.09 0.35
C LEU A 163 11.93 9.48 -0.82
N PHE A 164 13.25 9.32 -0.67
CA PHE A 164 14.23 9.65 -1.71
C PHE A 164 14.13 8.73 -2.94
N SER A 165 13.58 7.52 -2.80
CA SER A 165 13.30 6.65 -3.95
C SER A 165 12.44 7.32 -5.03
N LEU A 166 11.61 8.31 -4.66
CA LEU A 166 10.79 9.10 -5.59
C LEU A 166 11.64 9.91 -6.58
N LEU A 167 12.87 10.28 -6.22
CA LEU A 167 13.79 10.95 -7.14
C LEU A 167 14.12 10.07 -8.35
N GLY A 168 13.98 8.75 -8.22
CA GLY A 168 14.07 7.80 -9.33
C GLY A 168 13.05 8.08 -10.46
N LEU A 169 11.90 8.67 -10.13
CA LEU A 169 10.90 9.10 -11.10
C LEU A 169 11.38 10.28 -11.96
N LEU A 170 12.34 11.09 -11.48
CA LEU A 170 12.87 12.25 -12.20
C LEU A 170 13.91 11.86 -13.26
N ILE A 171 14.53 10.68 -13.13
CA ILE A 171 15.43 10.12 -14.14
C ILE A 171 14.69 9.81 -15.45
N ARG A 172 13.35 9.82 -15.40
CA ARG A 172 12.49 9.87 -16.57
C ARG A 172 12.72 11.16 -17.37
N LYS A 173 13.29 11.04 -18.57
CA LYS A 173 13.15 12.07 -19.61
C LYS A 173 11.66 12.20 -19.96
N ARG A 174 11.08 13.41 -19.81
CA ARG A 174 9.76 13.73 -20.39
C ARG A 174 9.93 13.73 -21.92
N GLU A 175 9.44 12.70 -22.60
CA GLU A 175 9.11 12.85 -24.02
C GLU A 175 7.77 13.58 -24.14
N LYS A 176 7.77 14.60 -25.01
CA LYS A 176 6.62 15.39 -25.42
C LYS A 176 5.54 14.52 -26.05
#